data_AF-A0A971G1J5-F1
#
_entry.id   AF-A0A971G1J5-F1
#
_cell.length_a   1.000
_cell.length_b   1.000
_cell.length_c   1.000
_cell.angle_alpha   90.00
_cell.angle_beta   90.00
_cell.angle_gamma   90.00
#
_symmetry.space_group_name_H-M   'P 1'
#
loop_
_entity.id
_entity.type
_entity.pdbx_description
1 polymer ?
#
loop_
_entity_poly.entity_id
_entity_poly.type
_entity_poly.pdbx_seq_one_letter_code
_entity_poly.pdbx_strand_id
1 'polypeptide(L)'
;MADWKTQKEPASAARADLLAYFGIPPSPESDLEKNIATKRRKWVRLETSNPKGEAIAKRVGATIQQASEALLKGAPMPTPTAAPVEEPVVRATLVPVEDLLDHVTGLIMGGDLRGAMEMATKGQEAYPDSWIPRFAYARVVEVAWGGGELDDPRHLEAAIRSAERALAERPDEPAVWATTASLLGAAGRYDRLDEVVQQAERQLSGLPAGMHLSLAMGLLSRGDVERGLAAAVRAVGAAPHDRAARGDLAATIVEVAARMLPISSSDVMKSYDEAVAVAAWCASGVPEAEAAVLPHRVWAARAGTRVFAGNHVLRTALATYSAFLLLPLHTRLGSRPAWKVLWEGPGGKGRDEVWTLWSFNSQAPYAWQDTFVQRLHHAGGARFPWWHAVYPAV
;
A
#
# COMPACT_ATOMS: atom_id res chain seq x y z
N MET A 1 21.24 -0.25 16.18
CA MET A 1 22.14 0.03 15.02
C MET A 1 21.26 0.20 13.80
N ALA A 2 21.39 1.32 13.09
CA ALA A 2 20.66 1.54 11.83
C ALA A 2 21.05 0.46 10.80
N ASP A 3 20.09 0.00 9.97
CA ASP A 3 20.39 -0.92 8.86
C ASP A 3 21.31 -0.20 7.86
N TRP A 4 22.60 -0.55 7.83
CA TRP A 4 23.57 0.05 6.92
C TRP A 4 23.14 -0.05 5.44
N LYS A 5 22.24 -0.98 5.10
CA LYS A 5 21.69 -1.12 3.75
C LYS A 5 20.71 0.00 3.37
N THR A 6 20.02 0.61 4.34
CA THR A 6 19.08 1.75 4.12
C THR A 6 19.69 3.12 4.38
N GLN A 7 20.90 3.18 4.92
CA GLN A 7 21.59 4.44 5.16
C GLN A 7 21.87 5.17 3.84
N LYS A 8 21.43 6.44 3.75
CA LYS A 8 21.52 7.28 2.55
C LYS A 8 22.90 7.91 2.36
N GLU A 9 23.58 8.28 3.45
CA GLU A 9 24.87 8.98 3.45
C GLU A 9 25.81 8.47 4.56
N PRO A 10 27.15 8.47 4.34
CA PRO A 10 28.12 8.17 5.38
C PRO A 10 28.20 9.31 6.41
N ALA A 11 28.60 9.00 7.65
CA ALA A 11 28.68 10.00 8.72
C ALA A 11 29.80 11.03 8.48
N SER A 12 30.89 10.64 7.84
CA SER A 12 31.96 11.54 7.39
C SER A 12 32.75 10.91 6.23
N ALA A 13 33.73 11.65 5.71
CA ALA A 13 34.69 11.14 4.73
C ALA A 13 35.80 10.27 5.37
N ALA A 14 35.81 10.11 6.70
CA ALA A 14 36.79 9.26 7.38
C ALA A 14 36.60 7.79 6.98
N ARG A 15 37.70 7.06 6.79
CA ARG A 15 37.70 5.65 6.39
C ARG A 15 36.79 4.78 7.28
N ALA A 16 36.81 5.02 8.60
CA ALA A 16 35.97 4.28 9.55
C ALA A 16 34.47 4.48 9.30
N ASP A 17 34.04 5.69 8.97
CA ASP A 17 32.64 6.01 8.71
C ASP A 17 32.17 5.50 7.33
N LEU A 18 33.07 5.49 6.35
CA LEU A 18 32.83 4.86 5.04
C LEU A 18 32.70 3.34 5.18
N LEU A 19 33.52 2.70 6.02
CA LEU A 19 33.39 1.27 6.32
C LEU A 19 32.08 0.98 7.06
N ALA A 20 31.72 1.79 8.06
CA ALA A 20 30.45 1.67 8.77
C ALA A 20 29.24 1.84 7.83
N TYR A 21 29.33 2.75 6.85
CA TYR A 21 28.33 2.95 5.79
C TYR A 21 28.10 1.69 4.93
N PHE A 22 29.10 0.81 4.82
CA PHE A 22 29.01 -0.50 4.18
C PHE A 22 28.90 -1.67 5.18
N GLY A 23 28.55 -1.40 6.45
CA GLY A 23 28.26 -2.42 7.46
C GLY A 23 29.48 -3.06 8.12
N ILE A 24 30.60 -2.35 8.16
CA ILE A 24 31.87 -2.81 8.72
C ILE A 24 32.27 -1.87 9.86
N PRO A 25 32.10 -2.26 11.14
CA PRO A 25 31.55 -3.52 11.68
C PRO A 25 30.00 -3.59 11.65
N PRO A 26 29.37 -4.79 11.72
CA PRO A 26 29.88 -6.08 12.22
C PRO A 26 30.52 -7.03 11.19
N SER A 27 30.48 -6.74 9.89
CA SER A 27 31.15 -7.58 8.88
C SER A 27 32.68 -7.38 8.90
N PRO A 28 33.48 -8.39 8.48
CA PRO A 28 34.92 -8.22 8.28
C PRO A 28 35.22 -7.31 7.07
N GLU A 29 36.38 -6.64 7.05
CA GLU A 29 36.80 -5.78 5.92
C GLU A 29 36.85 -6.53 4.58
N SER A 30 37.08 -7.84 4.59
CA SER A 30 37.07 -8.70 3.38
C SER A 30 35.71 -8.78 2.67
N ASP A 31 34.61 -8.45 3.36
CA ASP A 31 33.26 -8.46 2.78
C ASP A 31 32.88 -7.12 2.12
N LEU A 32 33.78 -6.13 2.08
CA LEU A 32 33.50 -4.78 1.60
C LEU A 32 32.89 -4.75 0.19
N GLU A 33 33.50 -5.44 -0.79
CA GLU A 33 33.00 -5.47 -2.17
C GLU A 33 31.60 -6.09 -2.26
N LYS A 34 31.38 -7.18 -1.50
CA LYS A 34 30.09 -7.87 -1.41
C LYS A 34 29.03 -6.96 -0.80
N ASN A 35 29.39 -6.18 0.22
CA ASN A 35 28.49 -5.25 0.88
C ASN A 35 28.15 -4.04 0.01
N ILE A 36 29.13 -3.48 -0.71
CA ILE A 36 28.92 -2.45 -1.74
C ILE A 36 27.92 -2.94 -2.79
N ALA A 37 28.14 -4.13 -3.36
CA ALA A 37 27.25 -4.71 -4.36
C ALA A 37 25.84 -4.98 -3.82
N THR A 38 25.73 -5.36 -2.54
CA THR A 38 24.44 -5.59 -1.88
C THR A 38 23.67 -4.29 -1.68
N LYS A 39 24.35 -3.22 -1.24
CA LYS A 39 23.75 -1.90 -1.08
C LYS A 39 23.32 -1.31 -2.42
N ARG A 40 24.16 -1.40 -3.45
CA ARG A 40 23.84 -0.94 -4.80
C ARG A 40 22.60 -1.61 -5.37
N ARG A 41 22.50 -2.94 -5.28
CA ARG A 41 21.33 -3.70 -5.76
C ARG A 41 20.03 -3.31 -5.04
N LYS A 42 20.10 -3.01 -3.74
CA LYS A 42 18.94 -2.56 -2.97
C LYS A 42 18.44 -1.20 -3.47
N TRP A 43 19.33 -0.24 -3.68
CA TRP A 43 18.97 1.10 -4.13
C TRP A 43 18.54 1.15 -5.60
N VAL A 44 19.13 0.36 -6.48
CA VAL A 44 18.65 0.21 -7.87
C VAL A 44 17.24 -0.38 -7.92
N ARG A 45 16.90 -1.31 -7.04
CA ARG A 45 15.53 -1.86 -6.96
C ARG A 45 14.51 -0.82 -6.44
N LEU A 46 14.96 0.10 -5.58
CA LEU A 46 14.13 1.20 -5.09
C LEU A 46 13.96 2.30 -6.16
N GLU A 47 14.96 2.50 -7.01
CA GLU A 47 14.93 3.41 -8.17
C GLU A 47 13.78 3.07 -9.14
N THR A 48 13.56 1.77 -9.40
CA THR A 48 12.56 1.30 -10.36
C THR A 48 11.13 1.22 -9.82
N SER A 49 10.91 1.54 -8.55
CA SER A 49 9.63 1.24 -7.87
C SER A 49 8.70 2.45 -7.72
N ASN A 50 9.20 3.70 -7.78
CA ASN A 50 8.41 4.92 -7.59
C ASN A 50 9.16 6.16 -8.17
N PRO A 51 8.51 7.07 -8.92
CA PRO A 51 9.13 8.32 -9.42
C PRO A 51 9.86 9.16 -8.34
N LYS A 52 9.37 9.15 -7.10
CA LYS A 52 9.98 9.85 -5.95
C LYS A 52 11.17 9.10 -5.35
N GLY A 53 11.15 7.76 -5.45
CA GLY A 53 12.26 6.88 -5.07
C GLY A 53 13.43 6.94 -6.05
N GLU A 54 13.16 7.28 -7.32
CA GLU A 54 14.16 7.38 -8.39
C GLU A 54 15.21 8.47 -8.12
N ALA A 55 14.78 9.68 -7.78
CA ALA A 55 15.70 10.80 -7.48
C ALA A 55 16.58 10.51 -6.25
N ILE A 56 16.00 9.93 -5.20
CA ILE A 56 16.72 9.55 -3.98
C ILE A 56 17.70 8.40 -4.27
N ALA A 57 17.27 7.38 -5.01
CA ALA A 57 18.10 6.23 -5.38
C ALA A 57 19.26 6.63 -6.28
N LYS A 58 19.06 7.56 -7.22
CA LYS A 58 20.11 8.11 -8.09
C LYS A 58 21.16 8.86 -7.29
N ARG A 59 20.74 9.68 -6.32
CA ARG A 59 21.64 10.40 -5.40
C ARG A 59 22.45 9.43 -4.54
N VAL A 60 21.78 8.50 -3.88
CA VAL A 60 22.43 7.49 -3.03
C VAL A 60 23.36 6.59 -3.87
N GLY A 61 22.99 6.28 -5.11
CA GLY A 61 23.82 5.56 -6.07
C GLY A 61 25.14 6.29 -6.39
N ALA A 62 25.10 7.61 -6.57
CA ALA A 62 26.30 8.43 -6.75
C ALA A 62 27.18 8.44 -5.49
N THR A 63 26.58 8.57 -4.30
CA THR A 63 27.30 8.50 -3.02
C THR A 63 27.95 7.13 -2.79
N ILE A 64 27.27 6.03 -3.14
CA ILE A 64 27.83 4.66 -3.08
C ILE A 64 29.03 4.54 -4.01
N GLN A 65 28.93 5.07 -5.23
CA GLN A 65 30.04 5.03 -6.20
C GLN A 65 31.27 5.77 -5.66
N GLN A 66 31.09 7.01 -5.20
CA GLN A 66 32.18 7.82 -4.65
C GLN A 66 32.82 7.17 -3.42
N ALA A 67 32.00 6.73 -2.45
CA ALA A 67 32.49 6.06 -1.25
C ALA A 67 33.23 4.75 -1.56
N SER A 68 32.78 4.00 -2.57
CA SER A 68 33.46 2.78 -3.00
C SER A 68 34.81 3.06 -3.67
N GLU A 69 34.90 4.13 -4.47
CA GLU A 69 36.14 4.53 -5.13
C GLU A 69 37.16 5.07 -4.13
N ALA A 70 36.71 5.79 -3.10
CA ALA A 70 37.57 6.25 -2.03
C ALA A 70 38.16 5.10 -1.22
N LEU A 71 37.36 4.07 -0.92
CA LEU A 71 37.83 2.91 -0.16
C LEU A 71 38.71 1.96 -0.98
N LEU A 72 38.37 1.73 -2.25
CA LEU A 72 39.05 0.72 -3.10
C LEU A 72 40.23 1.28 -3.89
N LYS A 73 40.17 2.56 -4.30
CA LYS A 73 41.16 3.18 -5.20
C LYS A 73 41.90 4.34 -4.55
N GLY A 74 41.60 4.67 -3.29
CA GLY A 74 42.20 5.81 -2.58
C GLY A 74 41.83 7.16 -3.20
N ALA A 75 40.74 7.23 -3.96
CA ALA A 75 40.27 8.48 -4.54
C ALA A 75 39.86 9.46 -3.43
N PRO A 76 40.15 10.77 -3.57
CA PRO A 76 39.67 11.74 -2.60
C PRO A 76 38.15 11.75 -2.65
N MET A 77 37.50 11.44 -1.52
CA MET A 77 36.12 11.84 -1.33
C MET A 77 36.10 13.36 -1.41
N PRO A 78 35.17 13.99 -2.14
CA PRO A 78 34.82 15.35 -1.80
C PRO A 78 34.46 15.29 -0.31
N THR A 79 35.22 15.99 0.53
CA THR A 79 34.81 16.29 1.90
C THR A 79 33.36 16.73 1.76
N PRO A 80 32.40 16.23 2.56
CA PRO A 80 31.13 16.93 2.67
C PRO A 80 31.54 18.32 3.14
N THR A 81 31.66 19.25 2.20
CA THR A 81 32.02 20.61 2.50
C THR A 81 30.95 20.98 3.51
N ALA A 82 31.36 21.39 4.70
CA ALA A 82 30.50 22.14 5.60
C ALA A 82 30.24 23.55 5.03
N ALA A 83 30.35 23.74 3.71
CA ALA A 83 29.48 24.66 3.04
C ALA A 83 28.13 23.95 3.07
N PRO A 84 27.09 24.49 3.70
CA PRO A 84 25.76 24.04 3.33
C PRO A 84 25.79 24.10 1.80
N VAL A 85 25.59 22.96 1.15
CA VAL A 85 24.97 23.04 -0.16
C VAL A 85 23.64 23.66 0.23
N GLU A 86 23.61 24.99 0.17
CA GLU A 86 22.40 25.69 -0.18
C GLU A 86 22.06 25.09 -1.56
N GLU A 87 21.49 23.85 -1.57
CA GLU A 87 20.18 23.67 -2.18
C GLU A 87 19.50 24.98 -1.85
N PRO A 88 18.99 25.78 -2.79
CA PRO A 88 18.30 26.98 -2.39
C PRO A 88 17.22 26.53 -1.42
N VAL A 89 17.55 26.58 -0.13
CA VAL A 89 16.65 26.62 0.98
C VAL A 89 16.16 28.01 0.68
N VAL A 90 15.15 28.06 -0.18
CA VAL A 90 14.18 29.12 -0.15
C VAL A 90 13.72 29.02 1.27
N ARG A 91 14.45 29.68 2.19
CA ARG A 91 14.09 29.87 3.58
C ARG A 91 12.70 30.40 3.41
N ALA A 92 11.71 29.56 3.69
CA ALA A 92 10.34 29.82 3.31
C ALA A 92 9.99 31.20 3.86
N THR A 93 10.08 32.21 3.01
CA THR A 93 9.80 33.58 3.40
C THR A 93 8.31 33.54 3.64
N LEU A 94 7.90 33.85 4.86
CA LEU A 94 6.50 33.71 5.24
C LEU A 94 5.67 34.55 4.27
N VAL A 95 4.81 33.88 3.52
CA VAL A 95 3.89 34.53 2.57
C VAL A 95 2.64 35.02 3.31
N PRO A 96 1.84 35.92 2.70
CA PRO A 96 0.50 36.24 3.21
C PRO A 96 -0.31 34.96 3.46
N VAL A 97 -1.19 35.00 4.47
CA VAL A 97 -1.90 33.80 4.93
C VAL A 97 -2.81 33.21 3.83
N GLU A 98 -3.32 34.05 2.96
CA GLU A 98 -4.18 33.69 1.82
C GLU A 98 -3.41 32.86 0.78
N ASP A 99 -2.13 33.18 0.57
CA ASP A 99 -1.27 32.52 -0.42
C ASP A 99 -0.57 31.28 0.15
N LEU A 100 -0.60 31.09 1.48
CA LEU A 100 0.19 30.07 2.17
C LEU A 100 -0.17 28.66 1.72
N LEU A 101 -1.45 28.36 1.54
CA LEU A 101 -1.90 27.03 1.12
C LEU A 101 -1.40 26.69 -0.29
N ASP A 102 -1.46 27.66 -1.21
CA ASP A 102 -1.01 27.46 -2.58
C ASP A 102 0.50 27.26 -2.66
N HIS A 103 1.27 28.03 -1.87
CA HIS A 103 2.71 27.86 -1.79
C HIS A 103 3.10 26.51 -1.18
N VAL A 104 2.46 26.11 -0.07
CA VAL A 104 2.68 24.80 0.55
C VAL A 104 2.32 23.68 -0.42
N THR A 105 1.21 23.81 -1.14
CA THR A 105 0.80 22.84 -2.16
C THR A 105 1.81 22.77 -3.31
N GLY A 106 2.32 23.92 -3.76
CA GLY A 106 3.38 23.99 -4.76
C GLY A 106 4.66 23.26 -4.30
N LEU A 107 5.06 23.43 -3.04
CA LEU A 107 6.20 22.73 -2.46
C LEU A 107 5.96 21.22 -2.36
N ILE A 108 4.76 20.79 -1.93
CA ILE A 108 4.36 19.37 -1.92
C ILE A 108 4.47 18.77 -3.33
N MET A 109 3.91 19.44 -4.34
CA MET A 109 3.93 18.99 -5.74
C MET A 109 5.34 19.01 -6.33
N GLY A 110 6.19 19.95 -5.92
CA GLY A 110 7.61 20.00 -6.24
C GLY A 110 8.46 18.96 -5.48
N GLY A 111 7.87 18.25 -4.51
CA GLY A 111 8.53 17.23 -3.70
C GLY A 111 9.34 17.78 -2.52
N ASP A 112 9.35 19.10 -2.28
CA ASP A 112 10.01 19.71 -1.14
C ASP A 112 9.11 19.67 0.11
N LEU A 113 8.95 18.47 0.66
CA LEU A 113 8.14 18.27 1.87
C LEU A 113 8.77 18.90 3.11
N ARG A 114 10.09 19.08 3.13
CA ARG A 114 10.79 19.75 4.24
C ARG A 114 10.45 21.24 4.24
N GLY A 115 10.58 21.92 3.10
CA GLY A 115 10.21 23.32 2.95
C GLY A 115 8.72 23.54 3.19
N ALA A 116 7.87 22.63 2.68
CA ALA A 116 6.44 22.68 2.93
C ALA A 116 6.10 22.58 4.43
N MET A 117 6.75 21.65 5.14
CA MET A 117 6.57 21.47 6.60
C MET A 117 7.05 22.68 7.39
N GLU A 118 8.22 23.21 7.03
CA GLU A 118 8.78 24.40 7.68
C GLU A 118 7.87 25.62 7.47
N MET A 119 7.40 25.85 6.24
CA MET A 119 6.49 26.95 5.91
C MET A 119 5.17 26.82 6.65
N ALA A 120 4.56 25.63 6.66
CA ALA A 120 3.30 25.40 7.36
C ALA A 120 3.45 25.58 8.87
N THR A 121 4.55 25.10 9.47
CA THR A 121 4.83 25.24 10.90
C THR A 121 5.01 26.71 11.29
N LYS A 122 5.84 27.47 10.56
CA LYS A 122 5.99 28.92 10.76
C LYS A 122 4.68 29.67 10.54
N GLY A 123 3.87 29.23 9.57
CA GLY A 123 2.54 29.75 9.32
C GLY A 123 1.60 29.61 10.52
N GLN A 124 1.66 28.49 11.24
CA GLN A 124 0.83 28.28 12.44
C GLN A 124 1.23 29.23 13.58
N GLU A 125 2.52 29.55 13.70
CA GLU A 125 3.02 30.50 14.69
C GLU A 125 2.69 31.95 14.35
N ALA A 126 2.81 32.31 13.06
CA ALA A 126 2.59 33.66 12.59
C ALA A 126 1.11 34.04 12.44
N TYR A 127 0.25 33.06 12.13
CA TYR A 127 -1.18 33.25 11.91
C TYR A 127 -2.01 32.29 12.77
N PRO A 128 -1.93 32.40 14.12
CA PRO A 128 -2.55 31.44 15.03
C PRO A 128 -4.08 31.40 14.95
N ASP A 129 -4.71 32.48 14.47
CA ASP A 129 -6.17 32.63 14.36
C ASP A 129 -6.73 32.16 13.02
N SER A 130 -5.87 31.68 12.10
CA SER A 130 -6.29 31.19 10.79
C SER A 130 -6.31 29.67 10.72
N TRP A 131 -7.34 29.11 10.10
CA TRP A 131 -7.42 27.67 9.79
C TRP A 131 -6.42 27.25 8.71
N ILE A 132 -6.02 28.16 7.81
CA ILE A 132 -5.21 27.87 6.62
C ILE A 132 -3.86 27.21 6.97
N PRO A 133 -3.00 27.77 7.83
CA PRO A 133 -1.73 27.13 8.19
C PRO A 133 -1.92 25.82 8.96
N ARG A 134 -3.02 25.67 9.71
CA ARG A 134 -3.34 24.41 10.40
C ARG A 134 -3.68 23.31 9.41
N PHE A 135 -4.52 23.64 8.43
CA PHE A 135 -4.86 22.74 7.34
C PHE A 135 -3.63 22.42 6.47
N ALA A 136 -2.84 23.43 6.10
CA ALA A 136 -1.61 23.25 5.33
C ALA A 136 -0.64 22.28 6.02
N TYR A 137 -0.41 22.45 7.34
CA TYR A 137 0.41 21.53 8.12
C TYR A 137 -0.15 20.10 8.10
N ALA A 138 -1.45 19.95 8.33
CA ALA A 138 -2.11 18.65 8.30
C ALA A 138 -1.94 17.96 6.94
N ARG A 139 -2.07 18.71 5.84
CA ARG A 139 -1.89 18.21 4.47
C ARG A 139 -0.45 17.79 4.18
N VAL A 140 0.54 18.55 4.63
CA VAL A 140 1.95 18.17 4.48
C VAL A 140 2.24 16.88 5.24
N VAL A 141 1.78 16.77 6.49
CA VAL A 141 1.98 15.54 7.29
C VAL A 141 1.26 14.35 6.67
N GLU A 142 0.04 14.51 6.15
CA GLU A 142 -0.68 13.46 5.44
C GLU A 142 0.15 12.88 4.28
N VAL A 143 0.70 13.74 3.42
CA VAL A 143 1.51 13.34 2.28
C VAL A 143 2.84 12.73 2.72
N ALA A 144 3.51 13.34 3.70
CA ALA A 144 4.81 12.88 4.19
C ALA A 144 4.71 11.54 4.94
N TRP A 145 3.62 11.31 5.68
CA TRP A 145 3.33 10.04 6.34
C TRP A 145 3.05 8.94 5.32
N GLY A 146 2.17 9.19 4.34
CA GLY A 146 1.89 8.23 3.26
C GLY A 146 3.12 7.88 2.42
N GLY A 147 4.05 8.84 2.27
CA GLY A 147 5.33 8.63 1.58
C GLY A 147 6.42 7.93 2.40
N GLY A 148 6.20 7.65 3.69
CA GLY A 148 7.22 7.05 4.57
C GLY A 148 8.41 7.99 4.88
N GLU A 149 8.18 9.30 4.85
CA GLU A 149 9.21 10.30 5.16
C GLU A 149 9.18 10.79 6.61
N LEU A 150 8.10 10.46 7.33
CA LEU A 150 7.94 10.75 8.74
C LEU A 150 7.97 9.46 9.55
N ASP A 151 8.88 9.41 10.52
CA ASP A 151 9.05 8.27 11.42
C ASP A 151 8.53 8.56 12.84
N ASP A 152 8.18 9.82 13.15
CA ASP A 152 7.73 10.24 14.49
C ASP A 152 6.19 10.37 14.56
N PRO A 153 5.50 9.50 15.30
CA PRO A 153 4.04 9.54 15.47
C PRO A 153 3.52 10.85 16.07
N ARG A 154 4.36 11.65 16.74
CA ARG A 154 3.96 12.95 17.29
C ARG A 154 3.53 13.94 16.22
N HIS A 155 4.12 13.87 15.02
CA HIS A 155 3.69 14.68 13.88
C HIS A 155 2.29 14.31 13.42
N LEU A 156 1.99 13.01 13.36
CA LEU A 156 0.66 12.51 12.99
C LEU A 156 -0.40 12.99 14.00
N GLU A 157 -0.13 12.87 15.30
CA GLU A 157 -1.04 13.34 16.35
C GLU A 157 -1.21 14.87 16.34
N ALA A 158 -0.14 15.63 16.04
CA ALA A 158 -0.22 17.09 15.88
C ALA A 158 -1.02 17.48 14.63
N ALA A 159 -0.87 16.75 13.53
CA ALA A 159 -1.61 16.96 12.30
C ALA A 159 -3.10 16.68 12.47
N ILE A 160 -3.48 15.60 13.16
CA ILE A 160 -4.88 15.29 13.49
C ILE A 160 -5.50 16.45 14.27
N ARG A 161 -4.85 16.92 15.34
CA ARG A 161 -5.34 18.07 16.11
C ARG A 161 -5.44 19.34 15.27
N SER A 162 -4.50 19.57 14.35
CA SER A 162 -4.51 20.73 13.46
C SER A 162 -5.67 20.64 12.46
N ALA A 163 -5.92 19.45 11.90
CA ALA A 163 -7.01 19.17 10.98
C ALA A 163 -8.37 19.32 11.66
N GLU A 164 -8.55 18.76 12.86
CA GLU A 164 -9.79 18.88 13.64
C GLU A 164 -10.12 20.33 14.00
N ARG A 165 -9.10 21.15 14.34
CA ARG A 165 -9.29 22.59 14.58
C ARG A 165 -9.65 23.34 13.31
N ALA A 166 -8.93 23.09 12.22
CA ALA A 166 -9.26 23.68 10.92
C ALA A 166 -10.68 23.30 10.49
N LEU A 167 -11.11 22.07 10.78
CA LEU A 167 -12.44 21.58 10.47
C LEU A 167 -13.53 22.28 11.29
N ALA A 168 -13.28 22.54 12.57
CA ALA A 168 -14.21 23.28 13.41
C ALA A 168 -14.42 24.73 12.93
N GLU A 169 -13.39 25.34 12.34
CA GLU A 169 -13.44 26.70 11.78
C GLU A 169 -14.05 26.74 10.37
N ARG A 170 -13.84 25.69 9.57
CA ARG A 170 -14.32 25.57 8.18
C ARG A 170 -15.01 24.22 7.92
N PRO A 171 -16.21 23.99 8.48
CA PRO A 171 -16.96 22.75 8.27
C PRO A 171 -17.49 22.61 6.84
N ASP A 172 -17.50 23.70 6.07
CA ASP A 172 -17.92 23.77 4.66
C ASP A 172 -16.83 23.36 3.67
N GLU A 173 -15.58 23.17 4.11
CA GLU A 173 -14.44 22.87 3.23
C GLU A 173 -14.20 21.34 3.10
N PRO A 174 -14.56 20.69 1.97
CA PRO A 174 -14.48 19.24 1.84
C PRO A 174 -13.05 18.70 1.92
N ALA A 175 -12.05 19.48 1.53
CA ALA A 175 -10.65 19.07 1.58
C ALA A 175 -10.17 18.83 3.03
N VAL A 176 -10.66 19.64 3.98
CA VAL A 176 -10.33 19.49 5.41
C VAL A 176 -10.89 18.18 5.97
N TRP A 177 -12.13 17.82 5.59
CA TRP A 177 -12.73 16.55 5.95
C TRP A 177 -11.93 15.36 5.41
N ALA A 178 -11.55 15.41 4.13
CA ALA A 178 -10.76 14.35 3.49
C ALA A 178 -9.40 14.14 4.16
N THR A 179 -8.66 15.23 4.43
CA THR A 179 -7.37 15.17 5.13
C THR A 179 -7.53 14.65 6.56
N THR A 180 -8.56 15.08 7.29
CA THR A 180 -8.83 14.58 8.64
C THR A 180 -9.09 13.07 8.64
N ALA A 181 -9.93 12.59 7.72
CA ALA A 181 -10.22 11.17 7.57
C ALA A 181 -8.97 10.35 7.21
N SER A 182 -8.15 10.85 6.29
CA SER A 182 -6.90 10.23 5.87
C SER A 182 -5.91 10.08 7.04
N LEU A 183 -5.71 11.16 7.82
CA LEU A 183 -4.84 11.15 9.00
C LEU A 183 -5.34 10.21 10.11
N LEU A 184 -6.65 10.18 10.37
CA LEU A 184 -7.25 9.23 11.32
C LEU A 184 -7.07 7.78 10.88
N GLY A 185 -7.24 7.50 9.58
CA GLY A 185 -6.99 6.19 8.99
C GLY A 185 -5.53 5.77 9.13
N ALA A 186 -4.60 6.67 8.83
CA ALA A 186 -3.17 6.45 8.98
C ALA A 186 -2.75 6.20 10.45
N ALA A 187 -3.43 6.83 11.41
CA ALA A 187 -3.24 6.62 12.85
C ALA A 187 -3.97 5.37 13.39
N GLY A 188 -4.72 4.64 12.56
CA GLY A 188 -5.53 3.51 12.97
C GLY A 188 -6.70 3.86 13.90
N ARG A 189 -7.15 5.13 13.91
CA ARG A 189 -8.24 5.63 14.77
C ARG A 189 -9.59 5.45 14.08
N TYR A 190 -9.95 4.21 13.77
CA TYR A 190 -11.09 3.91 12.90
C TYR A 190 -12.47 4.23 13.50
N ASP A 191 -12.64 4.16 14.83
CA ASP A 191 -13.90 4.60 15.47
C ASP A 191 -14.15 6.11 15.22
N ARG A 192 -13.11 6.93 15.42
CA ARG A 192 -13.17 8.36 15.13
C ARG A 192 -13.35 8.66 13.65
N LEU A 193 -12.71 7.87 12.78
CA LEU A 193 -12.89 8.00 11.34
C LEU A 193 -14.36 7.79 10.94
N ASP A 194 -15.02 6.75 11.44
CA ASP A 194 -16.44 6.49 11.16
C ASP A 194 -17.32 7.66 11.65
N GLU A 195 -17.07 8.18 12.85
CA GLU A 195 -17.75 9.38 13.37
C GLU A 195 -17.58 10.60 12.46
N VAL A 196 -16.35 10.89 12.00
CA VAL A 196 -16.04 12.02 11.11
C VAL A 196 -16.74 11.85 9.76
N VAL A 197 -16.76 10.64 9.21
CA VAL A 197 -17.45 10.36 7.95
C VAL A 197 -18.97 10.59 8.09
N GLN A 198 -19.60 10.08 9.16
CA GLN A 198 -21.03 10.30 9.41
C GLN A 198 -21.38 11.77 9.67
N GLN A 199 -20.44 12.56 10.20
CA GLN A 199 -20.62 14.01 10.33
C GLN A 199 -20.52 14.69 8.97
N ALA A 200 -19.53 14.33 8.15
CA ALA A 200 -19.37 14.85 6.80
C ALA A 200 -20.58 14.55 5.91
N GLU A 201 -21.18 13.35 6.00
CA GLU A 201 -22.40 12.99 5.25
C GLU A 201 -23.59 13.90 5.56
N ARG A 202 -23.64 14.47 6.78
CA ARG A 202 -24.71 15.39 7.20
C ARG A 202 -24.43 16.83 6.81
N GLN A 203 -23.17 17.21 6.66
CA GLN A 203 -22.73 18.59 6.40
C GLN A 203 -22.48 18.87 4.92
N LEU A 204 -21.98 17.88 4.19
CA LEU A 204 -21.59 18.02 2.79
C LEU A 204 -22.69 17.48 1.87
N SER A 205 -22.83 18.07 0.68
CA SER A 205 -23.73 17.58 -0.37
C SER A 205 -23.25 16.28 -1.03
N GLY A 206 -22.03 15.84 -0.71
CA GLY A 206 -21.41 14.62 -1.20
C GLY A 206 -20.05 14.41 -0.53
N LEU A 207 -19.70 13.15 -0.27
CA LEU A 207 -18.43 12.82 0.35
C LEU A 207 -17.29 12.81 -0.68
N PRO A 208 -16.11 13.38 -0.35
CA PRO A 208 -14.90 13.20 -1.13
C PRO A 208 -14.51 11.72 -1.27
N ALA A 209 -14.02 11.33 -2.45
CA ALA A 209 -13.58 9.95 -2.73
C ALA A 209 -12.54 9.44 -1.72
N GLY A 210 -11.61 10.30 -1.30
CA GLY A 210 -10.59 9.97 -0.30
C GLY A 210 -11.18 9.56 1.06
N MET A 211 -12.34 10.12 1.46
CA MET A 211 -13.00 9.71 2.70
C MET A 211 -13.58 8.31 2.60
N HIS A 212 -14.19 7.97 1.46
CA HIS A 212 -14.67 6.61 1.21
C HIS A 212 -13.51 5.59 1.21
N LEU A 213 -12.36 5.96 0.64
CA LEU A 213 -11.15 5.13 0.66
C LEU A 213 -10.69 4.88 2.11
N SER A 214 -10.52 5.93 2.92
CA SER A 214 -10.10 5.78 4.31
C SER A 214 -11.10 4.95 5.11
N LEU A 215 -12.40 5.19 4.94
CA LEU A 215 -13.46 4.43 5.62
C LEU A 215 -13.40 2.94 5.24
N ALA A 216 -13.29 2.64 3.94
CA ALA A 216 -13.18 1.27 3.45
C ALA A 216 -11.99 0.54 4.10
N MET A 217 -10.81 1.17 4.08
CA MET A 217 -9.60 0.62 4.70
C MET A 217 -9.77 0.35 6.21
N GLY A 218 -10.39 1.28 6.93
CA GLY A 218 -10.62 1.14 8.37
C GLY A 218 -11.61 0.03 8.72
N LEU A 219 -12.73 -0.04 8.02
CA LEU A 219 -13.75 -1.07 8.22
C LEU A 219 -13.22 -2.46 7.89
N LEU A 220 -12.54 -2.60 6.74
CA LEU A 220 -11.90 -3.86 6.32
C LEU A 220 -10.83 -4.31 7.32
N SER A 221 -10.02 -3.40 7.85
CA SER A 221 -8.98 -3.73 8.84
C SER A 221 -9.55 -4.24 10.17
N ARG A 222 -10.78 -3.86 10.51
CA ARG A 222 -11.49 -4.31 11.72
C ARG A 222 -12.36 -5.54 11.50
N GLY A 223 -12.46 -6.02 10.27
CA GLY A 223 -13.28 -7.17 9.91
C GLY A 223 -14.77 -6.85 9.67
N ASP A 224 -15.15 -5.57 9.58
CA ASP A 224 -16.48 -5.17 9.08
C ASP A 224 -16.47 -5.23 7.56
N VAL A 225 -16.46 -6.46 7.05
CA VAL A 225 -16.25 -6.74 5.62
C VAL A 225 -17.36 -6.15 4.77
N GLU A 226 -18.62 -6.32 5.16
CA GLU A 226 -19.77 -5.87 4.37
C GLU A 226 -19.75 -4.35 4.15
N ARG A 227 -19.65 -3.56 5.23
CA ARG A 227 -19.59 -2.10 5.12
C ARG A 227 -18.29 -1.65 4.45
N GLY A 228 -17.18 -2.35 4.71
CA GLY A 228 -15.89 -2.08 4.08
C GLY A 228 -15.91 -2.24 2.55
N LEU A 229 -16.51 -3.32 2.04
CA LEU A 229 -16.69 -3.55 0.60
C LEU A 229 -17.60 -2.49 -0.03
N ALA A 230 -18.70 -2.13 0.64
CA ALA A 230 -19.59 -1.09 0.16
C ALA A 230 -18.88 0.28 0.07
N ALA A 231 -18.09 0.64 1.08
CA ALA A 231 -17.28 1.86 1.08
C ALA A 231 -16.21 1.84 -0.03
N ALA A 232 -15.56 0.69 -0.27
CA ALA A 232 -14.58 0.54 -1.36
C ALA A 232 -15.23 0.79 -2.74
N VAL A 233 -16.45 0.28 -2.96
CA VAL A 233 -17.20 0.54 -4.20
C VAL A 233 -17.53 2.03 -4.36
N ARG A 234 -17.94 2.71 -3.28
CA ARG A 234 -18.15 4.17 -3.33
C ARG A 234 -16.86 4.94 -3.62
N ALA A 235 -15.73 4.52 -3.05
CA ALA A 235 -14.44 5.15 -3.25
C ALA A 235 -14.00 5.11 -4.71
N VAL A 236 -13.92 3.91 -5.31
CA VAL A 236 -13.55 3.74 -6.72
C VAL A 236 -14.58 4.39 -7.62
N GLY A 237 -15.85 4.31 -7.26
CA GLY A 237 -16.91 4.91 -8.03
C GLY A 237 -16.86 6.44 -8.09
N ALA A 238 -16.44 7.09 -7.00
CA ALA A 238 -16.23 8.54 -6.95
C ALA A 238 -14.94 8.98 -7.66
N ALA A 239 -13.94 8.11 -7.76
CA ALA A 239 -12.67 8.36 -8.44
C ALA A 239 -12.24 7.18 -9.35
N PRO A 240 -12.95 6.92 -10.46
CA PRO A 240 -12.76 5.70 -11.27
C PRO A 240 -11.40 5.61 -11.96
N HIS A 241 -10.73 6.74 -12.14
CA HIS A 241 -9.42 6.82 -12.80
C HIS A 241 -8.24 6.79 -11.82
N ASP A 242 -8.49 6.78 -10.50
CA ASP A 242 -7.42 6.69 -9.50
C ASP A 242 -6.91 5.25 -9.40
N ARG A 243 -5.86 4.96 -10.18
CA ARG A 243 -5.24 3.62 -10.23
C ARG A 243 -4.61 3.21 -8.89
N ALA A 244 -4.09 4.17 -8.12
CA ALA A 244 -3.43 3.89 -6.85
C ALA A 244 -4.46 3.44 -5.82
N ALA A 245 -5.51 4.23 -5.60
CA ALA A 245 -6.60 3.88 -4.68
C ALA A 245 -7.25 2.53 -5.04
N ARG A 246 -7.46 2.29 -6.34
CA ARG A 246 -8.00 1.02 -6.85
C ARG A 246 -7.10 -0.17 -6.55
N GLY A 247 -5.79 -0.02 -6.73
CA GLY A 247 -4.80 -1.03 -6.40
C GLY A 247 -4.75 -1.34 -4.91
N ASP A 248 -4.71 -0.30 -4.07
CA ASP A 248 -4.65 -0.43 -2.61
C ASP A 248 -5.91 -1.11 -2.05
N LEU A 249 -7.10 -0.74 -2.55
CA LEU A 249 -8.35 -1.39 -2.18
C LEU A 249 -8.38 -2.85 -2.61
N ALA A 250 -8.00 -3.15 -3.86
CA ALA A 250 -7.97 -4.52 -4.36
C ALA A 250 -7.05 -5.41 -3.52
N ALA A 251 -5.83 -4.93 -3.21
CA ALA A 251 -4.88 -5.63 -2.37
C ALA A 251 -5.43 -5.86 -0.95
N THR A 252 -5.98 -4.82 -0.33
CA THR A 252 -6.55 -4.91 1.03
C THR A 252 -7.71 -5.89 1.10
N ILE A 253 -8.61 -5.87 0.12
CA ILE A 253 -9.74 -6.79 0.06
C ILE A 253 -9.25 -8.23 -0.15
N VAL A 254 -8.21 -8.44 -0.97
CA VAL A 254 -7.58 -9.77 -1.12
C VAL A 254 -7.00 -10.27 0.20
N GLU A 255 -6.34 -9.41 0.97
CA GLU A 255 -5.84 -9.81 2.30
C GLU A 255 -6.97 -10.20 3.24
N VAL A 256 -8.08 -9.44 3.24
CA VAL A 256 -9.27 -9.76 4.03
C VAL A 256 -9.88 -11.08 3.58
N ALA A 257 -10.02 -11.31 2.28
CA ALA A 257 -10.51 -12.57 1.73
C ALA A 257 -9.59 -13.75 2.12
N ALA A 258 -8.27 -13.55 2.08
CA ALA A 258 -7.31 -14.59 2.49
C ALA A 258 -7.46 -14.99 3.96
N ARG A 259 -7.87 -14.07 4.85
CA ARG A 259 -8.15 -14.36 6.27
C ARG A 259 -9.41 -15.22 6.48
N MET A 260 -10.30 -15.29 5.49
CA MET A 260 -11.47 -16.17 5.53
C MET A 260 -11.12 -17.63 5.22
N LEU A 261 -9.90 -17.89 4.74
CA LEU A 261 -9.42 -19.23 4.44
C LEU A 261 -8.82 -19.91 5.69
N PRO A 262 -9.02 -21.23 5.88
CA PRO A 262 -9.80 -22.13 5.03
C PRO A 262 -11.32 -21.93 5.20
N ILE A 263 -12.08 -22.11 4.11
CA ILE A 263 -13.53 -21.95 4.13
C ILE A 263 -14.18 -23.03 5.00
N SER A 264 -14.85 -22.61 6.07
CA SER A 264 -15.48 -23.49 7.05
C SER A 264 -16.95 -23.78 6.78
N SER A 265 -17.67 -22.85 6.13
CA SER A 265 -19.11 -22.92 5.87
C SER A 265 -19.49 -22.36 4.49
N SER A 266 -20.73 -22.62 4.05
CA SER A 266 -21.26 -22.03 2.81
C SER A 266 -21.38 -20.50 2.88
N ASP A 267 -21.56 -19.92 4.07
CA ASP A 267 -21.71 -18.46 4.21
C ASP A 267 -20.36 -17.75 4.13
N VAL A 268 -19.31 -18.38 4.68
CA VAL A 268 -17.93 -17.93 4.50
C VAL A 268 -17.52 -18.03 3.03
N MET A 269 -17.97 -19.07 2.31
CA MET A 269 -17.75 -19.17 0.86
C MET A 269 -18.38 -18.00 0.08
N LYS A 270 -19.62 -17.63 0.40
CA LYS A 270 -20.30 -16.49 -0.26
C LYS A 270 -19.57 -15.19 0.05
N SER A 271 -19.22 -14.96 1.32
CA SER A 271 -18.48 -13.76 1.75
C SER A 271 -17.12 -13.64 1.06
N TYR A 272 -16.41 -14.77 0.89
CA TYR A 272 -15.16 -14.83 0.17
C TYR A 272 -15.34 -14.51 -1.32
N ASP A 273 -16.35 -15.12 -1.97
CA ASP A 273 -16.64 -14.88 -3.39
C ASP A 273 -17.01 -13.41 -3.65
N GLU A 274 -17.82 -12.82 -2.79
CA GLU A 274 -18.19 -11.39 -2.83
C GLU A 274 -16.96 -10.50 -2.67
N ALA A 275 -16.12 -10.73 -1.66
CA ALA A 275 -14.89 -9.95 -1.46
C ALA A 275 -13.96 -10.04 -2.68
N VAL A 276 -13.76 -11.23 -3.22
CA VAL A 276 -12.92 -11.44 -4.41
C VAL A 276 -13.52 -10.78 -5.65
N ALA A 277 -14.85 -10.77 -5.80
CA ALA A 277 -15.51 -10.09 -6.89
C ALA A 277 -15.34 -8.56 -6.80
N VAL A 278 -15.49 -7.97 -5.61
CA VAL A 278 -15.24 -6.54 -5.38
C VAL A 278 -13.78 -6.18 -5.62
N ALA A 279 -12.83 -6.99 -5.13
CA ALA A 279 -11.42 -6.79 -5.38
C ALA A 279 -11.10 -6.80 -6.88
N ALA A 280 -11.72 -7.73 -7.64
CA ALA A 280 -11.53 -7.82 -9.08
C ALA A 280 -12.06 -6.60 -9.83
N TRP A 281 -13.21 -6.07 -9.39
CA TRP A 281 -13.77 -4.85 -9.95
C TRP A 281 -12.90 -3.63 -9.65
N CYS A 282 -12.42 -3.50 -8.41
CA CYS A 282 -11.46 -2.45 -8.04
C CYS A 282 -10.20 -2.55 -8.93
N ALA A 283 -9.64 -3.75 -9.10
CA ALA A 283 -8.44 -4.00 -9.88
C ALA A 283 -8.59 -3.79 -11.40
N SER A 284 -9.81 -3.74 -11.94
CA SER A 284 -10.02 -3.75 -13.40
C SER A 284 -9.25 -2.63 -14.13
N GLY A 285 -8.34 -2.98 -15.04
CA GLY A 285 -7.49 -2.04 -15.76
C GLY A 285 -6.26 -1.53 -14.98
N VAL A 286 -5.95 -2.13 -13.82
CA VAL A 286 -4.72 -1.93 -13.05
C VAL A 286 -3.94 -3.26 -13.06
N PRO A 287 -2.96 -3.45 -13.97
CA PRO A 287 -2.35 -4.76 -14.25
C PRO A 287 -1.77 -5.47 -13.02
N GLU A 288 -1.10 -4.72 -12.13
CA GLU A 288 -0.48 -5.25 -10.92
C GLU A 288 -1.54 -5.78 -9.94
N ALA A 289 -2.64 -5.05 -9.81
CA ALA A 289 -3.76 -5.44 -8.96
C ALA A 289 -4.53 -6.62 -9.55
N GLU A 290 -4.75 -6.65 -10.87
CA GLU A 290 -5.40 -7.80 -11.53
C GLU A 290 -4.60 -9.08 -11.33
N ALA A 291 -3.28 -9.01 -11.45
CA ALA A 291 -2.39 -10.14 -11.20
C ALA A 291 -2.47 -10.63 -9.74
N ALA A 292 -2.56 -9.72 -8.77
CA ALA A 292 -2.71 -10.07 -7.36
C ALA A 292 -4.06 -10.73 -7.05
N VAL A 293 -5.14 -10.28 -7.68
CA VAL A 293 -6.50 -10.78 -7.43
C VAL A 293 -6.76 -12.11 -8.17
N LEU A 294 -6.12 -12.33 -9.33
CA LEU A 294 -6.39 -13.48 -10.22
C LEU A 294 -6.37 -14.86 -9.52
N PRO A 295 -5.37 -15.23 -8.68
CA PRO A 295 -5.36 -16.52 -8.00
C PRO A 295 -6.61 -16.74 -7.13
N HIS A 296 -7.05 -15.69 -6.43
CA HIS A 296 -8.24 -15.73 -5.59
C HIS A 296 -9.52 -15.93 -6.41
N ARG A 297 -9.61 -15.30 -7.59
CA ARG A 297 -10.77 -15.46 -8.51
C ARG A 297 -10.89 -16.85 -9.08
N VAL A 298 -9.76 -17.38 -9.58
CA VAL A 298 -9.71 -18.74 -10.14
C VAL A 298 -10.10 -19.76 -9.06
N TRP A 299 -9.63 -19.54 -7.83
CA TRP A 299 -10.00 -20.37 -6.70
C TRP A 299 -11.49 -20.27 -6.37
N ALA A 300 -12.05 -19.05 -6.23
CA ALA A 300 -13.46 -18.83 -5.88
C ALA A 300 -14.41 -19.51 -6.87
N ALA A 301 -14.19 -19.30 -8.17
CA ALA A 301 -14.99 -19.89 -9.24
C ALA A 301 -14.93 -21.43 -9.26
N ARG A 302 -13.80 -22.02 -8.85
CA ARG A 302 -13.63 -23.48 -8.76
C ARG A 302 -14.16 -24.08 -7.46
N ALA A 303 -14.05 -23.35 -6.35
CA ALA A 303 -14.58 -23.77 -5.05
C ALA A 303 -16.12 -23.85 -5.08
N GLY A 304 -16.79 -22.93 -5.78
CA GLY A 304 -18.25 -22.97 -5.97
C GLY A 304 -18.73 -24.15 -6.83
N THR A 305 -17.91 -24.65 -7.76
CA THR A 305 -18.27 -25.76 -8.65
C THR A 305 -17.92 -27.15 -8.09
N ARG A 306 -17.08 -27.25 -7.06
CA ARG A 306 -16.57 -28.53 -6.56
C ARG A 306 -16.52 -28.59 -5.02
N VAL A 307 -17.39 -29.44 -4.45
CA VAL A 307 -17.18 -30.25 -3.24
C VAL A 307 -17.20 -29.57 -1.85
N PHE A 308 -16.94 -28.26 -1.69
CA PHE A 308 -16.61 -27.76 -0.34
C PHE A 308 -17.77 -27.22 0.53
N ALA A 309 -18.97 -26.98 -0.01
CA ALA A 309 -20.05 -26.37 0.76
C ALA A 309 -21.14 -27.34 1.28
N GLY A 310 -21.18 -28.61 0.84
CA GLY A 310 -22.44 -29.39 0.97
C GLY A 310 -22.40 -30.85 1.39
N ASN A 311 -21.27 -31.58 1.39
CA ASN A 311 -21.33 -33.00 1.76
C ASN A 311 -20.02 -33.55 2.36
N HIS A 312 -20.08 -33.96 3.62
CA HIS A 312 -18.99 -34.57 4.39
C HIS A 312 -18.47 -35.85 3.72
N VAL A 313 -19.33 -36.61 3.04
CA VAL A 313 -18.97 -37.84 2.32
C VAL A 313 -17.98 -37.59 1.18
N LEU A 314 -18.15 -36.49 0.44
CA LEU A 314 -17.25 -36.12 -0.67
C LEU A 314 -15.91 -35.57 -0.17
N ARG A 315 -15.88 -34.89 0.99
CA ARG A 315 -14.62 -34.49 1.66
C ARG A 315 -13.80 -35.72 2.06
N THR A 316 -14.45 -36.74 2.62
CA THR A 316 -13.80 -38.03 2.89
C THR A 316 -13.37 -38.74 1.62
N ALA A 317 -14.19 -38.80 0.57
CA ALA A 317 -13.82 -39.48 -0.67
C ALA A 317 -12.59 -38.85 -1.35
N LEU A 318 -12.50 -37.52 -1.41
CA LEU A 318 -11.33 -36.82 -1.95
C LEU A 318 -10.10 -36.98 -1.06
N ALA A 319 -10.25 -36.97 0.26
CA ALA A 319 -9.17 -37.29 1.18
C ALA A 319 -8.68 -38.74 0.97
N THR A 320 -9.59 -39.69 0.79
CA THR A 320 -9.28 -41.11 0.52
C THR A 320 -8.58 -41.28 -0.83
N TYR A 321 -9.06 -40.67 -1.92
CA TYR A 321 -8.39 -40.74 -3.22
C TYR A 321 -7.01 -40.08 -3.20
N SER A 322 -6.87 -38.95 -2.50
CA SER A 322 -5.58 -38.30 -2.33
C SER A 322 -4.61 -39.14 -1.49
N ALA A 323 -5.12 -39.82 -0.47
CA ALA A 323 -4.35 -40.70 0.41
C ALA A 323 -3.92 -42.00 -0.27
N PHE A 324 -4.77 -42.58 -1.12
CA PHE A 324 -4.52 -43.90 -1.72
C PHE A 324 -3.88 -43.86 -3.12
N LEU A 325 -4.15 -42.83 -3.94
CA LEU A 325 -3.64 -42.79 -5.32
C LEU A 325 -2.48 -41.80 -5.51
N LEU A 326 -2.50 -40.66 -4.81
CA LEU A 326 -1.55 -39.57 -5.06
C LEU A 326 -0.35 -39.58 -4.11
N LEU A 327 -0.51 -40.10 -2.89
CA LEU A 327 0.55 -40.11 -1.87
C LEU A 327 1.81 -40.90 -2.29
N PRO A 328 1.72 -42.08 -2.96
CA PRO A 328 2.89 -42.79 -3.46
C PRO A 328 3.63 -42.07 -4.60
N LEU A 329 2.92 -41.27 -5.41
CA LEU A 329 3.48 -40.45 -6.49
C LEU A 329 4.10 -39.14 -5.96
N HIS A 330 3.54 -38.59 -4.87
CA HIS A 330 4.00 -37.35 -4.24
C HIS A 330 5.21 -37.54 -3.30
N THR A 331 5.43 -38.73 -2.73
CA THR A 331 6.59 -39.00 -1.86
C THR A 331 7.95 -38.96 -2.57
N ARG A 332 7.97 -38.86 -3.91
CA ARG A 332 9.21 -38.61 -4.68
C ARG A 332 9.50 -37.13 -4.94
N LEU A 333 8.52 -36.23 -4.79
CA LEU A 333 8.62 -34.80 -5.08
C LEU A 333 7.91 -34.04 -3.96
N GLY A 334 8.64 -33.65 -2.91
CA GLY A 334 8.15 -33.14 -1.61
C GLY A 334 7.12 -32.00 -1.64
N SER A 335 5.90 -32.27 -2.08
CA SER A 335 4.82 -31.30 -2.26
C SER A 335 3.57 -31.75 -1.51
N ARG A 336 2.86 -30.77 -0.93
CA ARG A 336 1.69 -30.97 -0.06
C ARG A 336 0.56 -31.69 -0.81
N PRO A 337 -0.27 -32.52 -0.14
CA PRO A 337 -1.37 -33.20 -0.81
C PRO A 337 -2.37 -32.22 -1.44
N ALA A 338 -2.82 -32.49 -2.67
CA ALA A 338 -3.65 -31.58 -3.47
C ALA A 338 -4.96 -31.13 -2.79
N TRP A 339 -5.58 -32.00 -1.97
CA TRP A 339 -6.76 -31.63 -1.18
C TRP A 339 -6.46 -30.53 -0.16
N LYS A 340 -5.24 -30.50 0.39
CA LYS A 340 -4.80 -29.50 1.38
C LYS A 340 -4.56 -28.15 0.71
N VAL A 341 -4.01 -28.14 -0.51
CA VAL A 341 -3.90 -26.93 -1.33
C VAL A 341 -5.30 -26.37 -1.64
N LEU A 342 -6.22 -27.21 -2.12
CA LEU A 342 -7.62 -26.82 -2.39
C LEU A 342 -8.37 -26.32 -1.14
N TRP A 343 -8.14 -26.93 0.01
CA TRP A 343 -8.75 -26.58 1.30
C TRP A 343 -8.19 -25.27 1.88
N GLU A 344 -6.87 -25.05 1.77
CA GLU A 344 -6.18 -23.89 2.36
C GLU A 344 -6.25 -22.63 1.47
N GLY A 345 -6.57 -22.77 0.18
CA GLY A 345 -6.67 -21.67 -0.78
C GLY A 345 -5.35 -20.93 -1.07
N PRO A 346 -5.40 -19.81 -1.83
CA PRO A 346 -4.23 -18.97 -2.13
C PRO A 346 -3.79 -18.11 -0.92
N GLY A 347 -2.50 -17.77 -0.81
CA GLY A 347 -2.04 -16.71 0.11
C GLY A 347 -1.01 -17.08 1.20
N GLY A 348 0.14 -17.68 0.87
CA GLY A 348 1.26 -17.72 1.83
C GLY A 348 2.57 -18.22 1.26
N LYS A 349 3.65 -18.15 2.04
CA LYS A 349 5.03 -18.36 1.55
C LYS A 349 5.17 -19.69 0.79
N GLY A 350 5.44 -19.61 -0.51
CA GLY A 350 5.57 -20.75 -1.43
C GLY A 350 4.24 -21.32 -1.97
N ARG A 351 3.08 -20.74 -1.63
CA ARG A 351 1.75 -21.19 -2.08
C ARG A 351 1.40 -20.66 -3.47
N ASP A 352 1.89 -19.49 -3.85
CA ASP A 352 1.52 -18.84 -5.11
C ASP A 352 2.17 -19.53 -6.32
N GLU A 353 3.41 -20.03 -6.19
CA GLU A 353 4.07 -20.83 -7.24
C GLU A 353 3.35 -22.17 -7.49
N VAL A 354 2.90 -22.84 -6.42
CA VAL A 354 2.15 -24.10 -6.53
C VAL A 354 0.78 -23.87 -7.16
N TRP A 355 0.10 -22.77 -6.84
CA TRP A 355 -1.18 -22.41 -7.47
C TRP A 355 -1.03 -21.99 -8.91
N THR A 356 0.02 -21.23 -9.23
CA THR A 356 0.36 -20.88 -10.60
C THR A 356 0.59 -22.16 -11.39
N LEU A 357 1.45 -23.07 -10.90
CA LEU A 357 1.69 -24.38 -11.52
C LEU A 357 0.43 -25.26 -11.60
N TRP A 358 -0.46 -25.25 -10.60
CA TRP A 358 -1.69 -26.05 -10.62
C TRP A 358 -2.76 -25.49 -11.55
N SER A 359 -2.86 -24.16 -11.65
CA SER A 359 -3.68 -23.49 -12.67
C SER A 359 -3.19 -23.84 -14.08
N PHE A 360 -1.87 -23.99 -14.28
CA PHE A 360 -1.28 -24.45 -15.54
C PHE A 360 -1.42 -25.97 -15.78
N ASN A 361 -1.28 -26.82 -14.75
CA ASN A 361 -1.23 -28.29 -14.90
C ASN A 361 -2.54 -29.05 -14.69
N SER A 362 -3.61 -28.45 -14.14
CA SER A 362 -4.92 -29.11 -14.07
C SER A 362 -5.57 -29.08 -15.47
N GLN A 363 -5.26 -30.10 -16.26
CA GLN A 363 -5.56 -30.26 -17.69
C GLN A 363 -7.01 -29.95 -18.08
N ALA A 364 -7.20 -28.81 -18.73
CA ALA A 364 -8.14 -28.59 -19.82
C ALA A 364 -7.37 -27.83 -20.92
N PRO A 365 -7.60 -28.08 -22.22
CA PRO A 365 -6.72 -27.58 -23.29
C PRO A 365 -6.60 -26.06 -23.22
N TYR A 366 -5.40 -25.53 -23.45
CA TYR A 366 -5.02 -24.11 -23.38
C TYR A 366 -6.05 -23.11 -23.94
N ALA A 367 -6.89 -23.50 -24.92
CA ALA A 367 -8.01 -22.69 -25.44
C ALA A 367 -9.14 -22.37 -24.43
N TRP A 368 -9.37 -23.23 -23.43
CA TRP A 368 -10.38 -23.01 -22.39
C TRP A 368 -9.90 -22.12 -21.25
N GLN A 369 -8.59 -22.02 -21.04
CA GLN A 369 -8.00 -21.13 -20.03
C GLN A 369 -8.03 -19.69 -20.50
N ASP A 370 -7.67 -19.42 -21.76
CA ASP A 370 -7.81 -18.08 -22.33
C ASP A 370 -9.28 -17.64 -22.28
N THR A 371 -10.22 -18.48 -22.71
CA THR A 371 -11.65 -18.10 -22.64
C THR A 371 -12.23 -18.06 -21.22
N PHE A 372 -11.73 -18.84 -20.25
CA PHE A 372 -12.18 -18.77 -18.85
C PHE A 372 -11.59 -17.57 -18.10
N VAL A 373 -10.28 -17.34 -18.23
CA VAL A 373 -9.58 -16.20 -17.64
C VAL A 373 -10.06 -14.91 -18.32
N GLN A 374 -10.24 -14.88 -19.64
CA GLN A 374 -10.87 -13.74 -20.33
C GLN A 374 -12.32 -13.53 -19.87
N ARG A 375 -13.13 -14.60 -19.71
CA ARG A 375 -14.47 -14.47 -19.12
C ARG A 375 -14.44 -13.91 -17.71
N LEU A 376 -13.45 -14.31 -16.90
CA LEU A 376 -13.23 -13.70 -15.59
C LEU A 376 -12.82 -12.23 -15.75
N HIS A 377 -11.85 -11.85 -16.59
CA HIS A 377 -11.52 -10.44 -16.82
C HIS A 377 -12.75 -9.62 -17.26
N HIS A 378 -13.59 -10.14 -18.17
CA HIS A 378 -14.86 -9.50 -18.56
C HIS A 378 -15.88 -9.44 -17.41
N ALA A 379 -15.95 -10.47 -16.56
CA ALA A 379 -16.78 -10.47 -15.35
C ALA A 379 -16.25 -9.52 -14.25
N GLY A 380 -15.03 -8.99 -14.37
CA GLY A 380 -14.54 -7.91 -13.50
C GLY A 380 -15.37 -6.63 -13.62
N GLY A 381 -16.16 -6.47 -14.68
CA GLY A 381 -17.17 -5.41 -14.81
C GLY A 381 -18.57 -5.77 -14.28
N ALA A 382 -18.77 -6.97 -13.73
CA ALA A 382 -20.08 -7.42 -13.24
C ALA A 382 -20.47 -6.70 -11.94
N ARG A 383 -21.76 -6.36 -11.82
CA ARG A 383 -22.34 -5.68 -10.67
C ARG A 383 -22.69 -6.69 -9.57
N PHE A 384 -22.55 -6.29 -8.31
CA PHE A 384 -22.88 -7.11 -7.14
C PHE A 384 -24.39 -7.08 -6.84
N PRO A 385 -24.96 -8.09 -6.14
CA PRO A 385 -26.40 -8.11 -5.83
C PRO A 385 -26.90 -6.83 -5.11
N TRP A 386 -26.07 -6.24 -4.27
CA TRP A 386 -26.33 -5.01 -3.52
C TRP A 386 -25.88 -3.73 -4.24
N TRP A 387 -25.36 -3.81 -5.46
CA TRP A 387 -24.83 -2.67 -6.21
C TRP A 387 -25.80 -1.50 -6.27
N HIS A 388 -27.08 -1.77 -6.51
CA HIS A 388 -28.13 -0.75 -6.62
C HIS A 388 -28.41 0.02 -5.31
N ALA A 389 -28.08 -0.57 -4.16
CA ALA A 389 -28.19 0.11 -2.87
C ALA A 389 -27.06 1.13 -2.64
N VAL A 390 -25.93 0.96 -3.32
CA VAL A 390 -24.74 1.82 -3.23
C VAL A 390 -24.67 2.81 -4.38
N TYR A 391 -25.14 2.39 -5.56
CA TYR A 391 -25.29 3.16 -6.78
C TYR A 391 -26.76 3.13 -7.24
N PRO A 392 -27.64 3.99 -6.69
CA PRO A 392 -28.95 4.18 -7.27
C PRO A 392 -28.74 4.71 -8.70
N ALA A 393 -29.33 4.03 -9.69
CA ALA A 393 -29.29 4.50 -11.06
C ALA A 393 -29.92 5.90 -11.11
N VAL A 394 -29.18 6.86 -11.66
CA VAL A 394 -29.77 8.12 -12.15
C VAL A 394 -30.62 7.82 -13.37
#